data_AF-A0A1V6V9V2-F1
#
_entry.id   AF-A0A1V6V9V2-F1
#
_cell.length_a   1.000
_cell.length_b   1.000
_cell.length_c   1.000
_cell.angle_alpha   90.00
_cell.angle_beta   90.00
_cell.angle_gamma   90.00
#
_symmetry.space_group_name_H-M   'P 1'
#
loop_
_entity.id
_entity.type
_entity.pdbx_description
1 polymer ?
#
loop_
_entity_poly.entity_id
_entity_poly.type
_entity_poly.pdbx_seq_one_letter_code
_entity_poly.pdbx_strand_id
1 'polypeptide(L)'
;MPIIPRTIESTITQPRTMDDATALLKRSSMSNPDKYPLYIFLIIAGCIVGGLIGFSVYTMFYGLDDSQTVKDIPHEQRKYLREVRQRNLNMLAIEARRPDLIVPIRELDA
;
A
#
# COMPACT_ATOMS: atom_id res chain seq x y z
N MET A 1 -27.12 62.56 -21.31
CA MET A 1 -26.78 61.23 -21.86
C MET A 1 -27.45 60.19 -20.96
N PRO A 2 -28.40 59.37 -21.45
CA PRO A 2 -29.08 58.39 -20.61
C PRO A 2 -28.19 57.16 -20.35
N ILE A 3 -28.11 56.75 -19.09
CA ILE A 3 -27.41 55.55 -18.62
C ILE A 3 -28.35 54.36 -18.79
N ILE A 4 -27.97 53.42 -19.66
CA ILE A 4 -28.69 52.17 -19.91
C ILE A 4 -28.34 51.18 -18.79
N PRO A 5 -29.31 50.48 -18.17
CA PRO A 5 -29.04 49.55 -17.08
C PRO A 5 -28.41 48.23 -17.60
N ARG A 6 -27.17 47.95 -17.18
CA ARG A 6 -26.36 46.77 -17.55
C ARG A 6 -26.83 45.43 -16.95
N THR A 7 -27.96 45.40 -16.25
CA THR A 7 -28.40 44.24 -15.46
C THR A 7 -29.23 43.21 -16.23
N ILE A 8 -29.76 43.55 -17.42
CA ILE A 8 -30.61 42.62 -18.18
C ILE A 8 -29.76 41.66 -19.04
N GLU A 9 -28.61 42.12 -19.54
CA GLU A 9 -27.76 41.31 -20.43
C GLU A 9 -26.99 40.21 -19.69
N SER A 10 -26.59 40.42 -18.43
CA SER A 10 -25.89 39.41 -17.63
C SER A 10 -26.77 38.22 -17.26
N THR A 11 -28.06 38.47 -16.96
CA THR A 11 -29.00 37.44 -16.52
C THR A 11 -29.56 36.59 -17.66
N ILE A 12 -29.48 37.04 -18.93
CA ILE A 12 -29.91 36.25 -20.10
C ILE A 12 -28.74 35.45 -20.70
N THR A 13 -27.50 35.93 -20.54
CA THR A 13 -26.31 35.25 -21.05
C THR A 13 -25.91 34.04 -20.19
N GLN A 14 -26.04 34.15 -18.86
CA GLN A 14 -25.80 33.02 -17.94
C GLN A 14 -26.68 31.77 -18.17
N PRO A 15 -28.03 31.87 -18.26
CA PRO A 15 -28.88 30.69 -18.44
C PRO A 15 -28.57 29.99 -19.75
N ARG A 16 -28.34 30.73 -20.84
CA ARG A 16 -27.96 30.14 -22.13
C ARG A 16 -26.64 29.38 -22.07
N THR A 17 -25.63 29.91 -21.35
CA THR A 17 -24.36 29.20 -21.18
C THR A 17 -24.47 27.94 -20.32
N MET A 18 -25.35 27.94 -19.31
CA MET A 18 -25.62 26.75 -18.49
C MET A 18 -26.43 25.71 -19.27
N ASP A 19 -27.40 26.14 -20.08
CA ASP A 19 -28.21 25.28 -20.94
C ASP A 19 -27.37 24.62 -22.04
N ASP A 20 -26.44 25.38 -22.65
CA ASP A 20 -25.49 24.84 -23.63
C ASP A 20 -24.48 23.89 -22.98
N ALA A 21 -23.93 24.24 -21.80
CA ALA A 21 -23.00 23.35 -21.08
C ALA A 21 -23.68 22.04 -20.64
N THR A 22 -24.93 22.10 -20.19
CA THR A 22 -25.71 20.91 -19.82
C THR A 22 -26.12 20.08 -21.04
N ALA A 23 -26.43 20.70 -22.18
CA ALA A 23 -26.68 19.99 -23.44
C ALA A 23 -25.42 19.29 -23.97
N LEU A 24 -24.25 19.91 -23.84
CA LEU A 24 -22.96 19.31 -24.21
C LEU A 24 -22.60 18.13 -23.29
N LEU A 25 -22.77 18.28 -21.97
CA LEU A 25 -22.56 17.19 -20.99
C LEU A 25 -23.51 16.01 -21.21
N LYS A 26 -24.78 16.30 -21.55
CA LYS A 26 -25.78 15.27 -21.87
C LYS A 26 -25.46 14.53 -23.16
N ARG A 27 -24.88 15.22 -24.15
CA ARG A 27 -24.42 14.60 -25.41
C ARG A 27 -23.13 13.79 -25.20
N SER A 28 -22.24 14.19 -24.29
CA SER A 28 -21.02 13.43 -23.97
C SER A 28 -21.28 12.21 -23.05
N SER A 29 -22.29 12.27 -22.17
CA SER A 29 -22.64 11.15 -21.28
C SER A 29 -23.45 10.03 -21.95
N MET A 30 -23.78 10.18 -23.23
CA MET A 30 -24.58 9.19 -23.97
C MET A 30 -23.78 8.48 -25.06
N SER A 31 -22.49 8.22 -24.81
CA SER A 31 -21.62 7.58 -25.82
C SER A 31 -21.86 6.08 -25.91
N ASN A 32 -21.80 5.28 -24.83
CA ASN A 32 -22.03 3.83 -24.90
C ASN A 32 -22.26 3.24 -23.48
N PRO A 33 -23.48 2.80 -23.12
CA PRO A 33 -23.76 2.25 -21.79
C PRO A 33 -22.96 0.97 -21.49
N ASP A 34 -22.63 0.20 -22.52
CA ASP A 34 -21.90 -1.07 -22.40
C ASP A 34 -20.42 -0.90 -22.02
N LYS A 35 -19.88 0.32 -22.13
CA LYS A 35 -18.47 0.61 -21.83
C LYS A 35 -18.25 1.16 -20.42
N TYR A 36 -19.30 1.60 -19.73
CA TYR A 36 -19.23 1.98 -18.31
C TYR A 36 -18.61 0.91 -17.41
N PRO A 37 -19.04 -0.37 -17.46
CA PRO A 37 -18.46 -1.39 -16.60
C PRO A 37 -16.95 -1.59 -16.86
N LEU A 38 -16.51 -1.44 -18.11
CA LEU A 38 -15.10 -1.55 -18.48
C LEU A 38 -14.26 -0.39 -17.93
N TYR A 39 -14.75 0.85 -18.03
CA TYR A 39 -14.07 2.01 -17.45
C TYR A 39 -14.02 1.95 -15.92
N ILE A 40 -15.12 1.54 -15.28
CA ILE A 40 -15.19 1.38 -13.82
C ILE A 40 -14.16 0.32 -13.37
N PHE A 41 -14.10 -0.82 -14.06
CA PHE A 41 -13.12 -1.86 -13.75
C PHE A 41 -11.67 -1.37 -13.92
N LEU A 42 -11.38 -0.62 -14.98
CA LEU A 42 -10.04 -0.08 -15.23
C LEU A 42 -9.61 0.92 -14.15
N ILE A 43 -10.54 1.76 -13.67
CA ILE A 43 -10.29 2.69 -12.56
C ILE A 43 -10.01 1.93 -11.26
N ILE A 44 -10.81 0.90 -10.93
CA ILE A 44 -10.61 0.07 -9.74
C ILE A 44 -9.25 -0.64 -9.81
N ALA A 45 -8.93 -1.25 -10.95
CA ALA A 45 -7.64 -1.91 -11.17
C ALA A 45 -6.47 -0.92 -11.02
N GLY A 46 -6.60 0.29 -11.57
CA GLY A 46 -5.62 1.37 -11.41
C GLY A 46 -5.41 1.77 -9.95
N CYS A 47 -6.50 1.90 -9.18
CA CYS A 47 -6.43 2.18 -7.75
C CYS A 47 -5.74 1.06 -6.96
N ILE A 48 -6.01 -0.20 -7.28
CA ILE A 48 -5.36 -1.35 -6.63
C ILE A 48 -3.86 -1.33 -6.93
N VAL A 49 -3.48 -1.19 -8.21
CA VAL A 49 -2.06 -1.18 -8.62
C VAL A 49 -1.34 0.02 -8.01
N GLY A 50 -1.92 1.21 -8.07
CA GLY A 50 -1.35 2.42 -7.46
C GLY A 50 -1.22 2.29 -5.94
N GLY A 51 -2.22 1.72 -5.28
CA GLY A 51 -2.21 1.43 -3.85
C GLY A 51 -1.13 0.43 -3.47
N LEU A 52 -0.94 -0.64 -4.24
CA LEU A 52 0.10 -1.64 -4.00
C LEU A 52 1.52 -1.09 -4.21
N ILE A 53 1.72 -0.28 -5.25
CA ILE A 53 3.01 0.38 -5.51
C ILE A 53 3.29 1.39 -4.38
N GLY A 54 2.31 2.22 -4.01
CA GLY A 54 2.44 3.17 -2.91
C GLY A 54 2.71 2.48 -1.57
N PHE A 55 2.03 1.38 -1.29
CA PHE A 55 2.24 0.55 -0.11
C PHE A 55 3.63 -0.07 -0.12
N SER A 56 4.09 -0.63 -1.24
CA SER A 56 5.43 -1.20 -1.37
C SER A 56 6.51 -0.15 -1.08
N VAL A 57 6.40 1.04 -1.68
CA VAL A 57 7.33 2.15 -1.44
C VAL A 57 7.27 2.59 0.03
N TYR A 58 6.07 2.74 0.60
CA TYR A 58 5.90 3.09 2.01
C TYR A 58 6.57 2.07 2.94
N THR A 59 6.33 0.77 2.72
CA THR A 59 6.95 -0.31 3.52
C THR A 59 8.47 -0.42 3.33
N MET A 60 9.00 0.01 2.18
CA MET A 60 10.44 0.06 1.94
C MET A 60 11.11 1.22 2.68
N PHE A 61 10.47 2.40 2.72
CA PHE A 61 11.02 3.59 3.38
C PHE A 61 10.79 3.63 4.88
N TYR A 62 9.63 3.19 5.35
CA TYR A 62 9.32 3.11 6.79
C TYR A 62 9.74 1.79 7.42
N GLY A 63 10.17 0.82 6.61
CA GLY A 63 10.36 -0.56 7.03
C GLY A 63 9.01 -1.20 7.36
N LEU A 64 8.87 -2.51 7.12
CA LEU A 64 7.97 -3.33 7.92
C LEU A 64 8.55 -3.51 9.34
N ASP A 65 9.07 -2.42 9.90
CA ASP A 65 9.59 -2.39 11.25
C ASP A 65 8.36 -2.29 12.15
N ASP A 66 7.74 -3.45 12.30
CA ASP A 66 7.01 -3.87 13.49
C ASP A 66 7.98 -3.89 14.69
N SER A 67 8.96 -2.97 14.77
CA SER A 67 9.99 -2.85 15.80
C SER A 67 9.42 -2.39 17.13
N GLN A 68 8.18 -1.89 17.13
CA GLN A 68 7.42 -1.66 18.35
C GLN A 68 6.68 -2.92 18.83
N THR A 69 6.69 -3.99 18.03
CA THR A 69 5.90 -5.21 18.18
C THR A 69 6.73 -6.48 18.05
N VAL A 70 8.02 -6.37 17.73
CA VAL A 70 9.03 -7.38 18.09
C VAL A 70 9.11 -7.32 19.61
N LYS A 71 8.17 -8.01 20.25
CA LYS A 71 8.17 -8.33 21.67
C LYS A 71 9.60 -8.67 22.02
N ASP A 72 10.24 -7.80 22.79
CA ASP A 72 11.59 -8.02 23.25
C ASP A 72 11.61 -9.39 23.91
N ILE A 73 12.14 -10.37 23.18
CA ILE A 73 12.15 -11.75 23.65
C ILE A 73 12.92 -11.71 24.97
N PRO A 74 12.31 -12.14 26.09
CA PRO A 74 12.94 -12.05 27.40
C PRO A 74 14.30 -12.76 27.34
N HIS A 75 15.26 -12.25 28.11
CA HIS A 75 16.66 -12.68 28.03
C HIS A 75 16.81 -14.20 28.15
N GLU A 76 16.02 -14.83 29.03
CA GLU A 76 15.97 -16.28 29.21
C GLU A 76 15.50 -17.02 27.95
N GLN A 77 14.47 -16.50 27.27
CA GLN A 77 13.96 -17.09 26.04
C GLN A 77 14.95 -16.91 24.88
N ARG A 78 15.70 -15.79 24.84
CA ARG A 78 16.81 -15.61 23.89
C ARG A 78 17.94 -16.62 24.16
N LYS A 79 18.31 -16.84 25.42
CA LYS A 79 19.32 -17.84 25.85
C LYS A 79 18.88 -19.24 25.44
N TYR A 80 17.65 -19.62 25.78
CA TYR A 80 17.05 -20.89 25.40
C TYR A 80 17.05 -21.12 23.87
N LEU A 81 16.61 -20.16 23.07
CA LEU A 81 16.58 -20.29 21.60
C LEU A 81 17.98 -20.47 21.00
N ARG A 82 19.00 -19.80 21.55
CA ARG A 82 20.39 -19.97 21.14
C ARG A 82 20.90 -21.37 21.47
N GLU A 83 20.63 -21.86 22.67
CA GLU A 83 21.01 -23.21 23.10
C GLU A 83 20.35 -24.30 22.25
N VAL A 84 19.05 -24.15 21.95
CA VAL A 84 18.31 -25.08 21.09
C VAL A 84 18.90 -25.11 19.68
N ARG A 85 19.18 -23.95 19.09
CA ARG A 85 19.83 -23.88 17.77
C ARG A 85 21.18 -24.60 17.78
N GLN A 86 21.98 -24.42 18.82
CA GLN A 86 23.29 -25.06 18.93
C GLN A 86 23.19 -26.58 19.10
N ARG A 87 22.22 -27.08 19.88
CA ARG A 87 21.94 -28.52 20.00
C ARG A 87 21.54 -29.14 18.67
N ASN A 88 20.67 -28.47 17.91
CA ASN A 88 20.22 -28.95 16.60
C ASN A 88 21.39 -29.00 15.60
N LEU A 89 22.25 -27.98 15.58
CA LEU A 89 23.45 -27.98 14.74
C LEU A 89 24.44 -29.09 15.13
N ASN A 90 24.62 -29.36 16.42
CA ASN A 90 25.45 -30.46 16.88
C ASN A 90 24.87 -31.83 16.49
N MET A 91 23.55 -32.00 16.55
CA MET A 91 22.88 -33.21 16.08
C MET A 91 23.08 -33.41 14.57
N LEU A 92 22.94 -32.34 13.78
CA LEU A 92 23.21 -32.34 12.34
C LEU A 92 24.67 -32.69 12.02
N ALA A 93 25.63 -32.19 12.81
CA ALA A 93 27.05 -32.50 12.64
C ALA A 93 27.36 -33.99 12.88
N ILE A 94 26.68 -34.61 13.86
CA ILE A 94 26.78 -36.04 14.13
C ILE A 94 26.19 -36.85 12.96
N GLU A 95 25.02 -36.47 12.47
CA GLU A 95 24.36 -37.14 11.34
C GLU A 95 25.18 -37.03 10.05
N ALA A 96 25.79 -35.86 9.81
CA ALA A 96 26.69 -35.62 8.68
C ALA A 96 28.06 -36.31 8.82
N ARG A 97 28.31 -37.04 9.92
CA ARG A 97 29.61 -37.65 10.25
C ARG A 97 30.78 -36.66 10.19
N ARG A 98 30.52 -35.41 10.59
CA ARG A 98 31.50 -34.32 10.68
C ARG A 98 31.73 -33.95 12.14
N PRO A 99 32.50 -34.77 12.89
CA PRO A 99 32.74 -34.55 14.31
C PRO A 99 33.55 -33.28 14.59
N ASP A 100 34.17 -32.69 13.56
CA ASP A 100 34.88 -31.42 13.58
C ASP A 100 33.97 -30.19 13.76
N LEU A 101 32.66 -30.33 13.47
CA LEU A 101 31.67 -29.25 13.57
C LEU A 101 30.92 -29.22 14.90
N ILE A 102 31.22 -30.12 15.83
CA ILE A 102 30.54 -30.19 17.14
C ILE A 102 31.08 -29.08 18.04
N VAL A 103 30.22 -28.11 18.39
CA VAL A 103 30.60 -26.98 19.25
C VAL A 103 30.07 -27.20 20.67
N PRO A 104 30.92 -27.13 21.72
CA PRO A 104 30.48 -27.29 23.10
C PRO A 104 29.49 -26.20 23.48
N ILE A 105 28.38 -26.60 24.10
CA ILE A 105 27.35 -25.70 24.64
C ILE A 105 27.91 -25.17 25.97
N ARG A 106 28.71 -24.11 25.90
CA ARG A 106 29.06 -23.35 27.10
C ARG A 106 27.88 -22.42 27.38
N GLU A 107 27.45 -22.37 28.64
CA GLU A 107 26.56 -21.29 29.08
C GLU A 107 27.26 -19.97 28.74
N LEU A 108 26.74 -19.27 27.74
CA LEU A 108 27.27 -18.00 27.29
C LEU A 108 26.76 -16.93 28.26
N ASP A 109 27.21 -17.02 29.51
CA ASP A 109 27.05 -15.98 30.52
C ASP A 109 28.12 -14.92 30.26
N ALA A 110 27.86 -14.06 29.28
CA ALA A 110 28.61 -12.83 29.02
C ALA A 110 27.66 -11.76 28.47
#